data_AF-A0A6J1WNC2-F1
#
_entry.id   AF-A0A6J1WNC2-F1
#
_cell.length_a   1.000
_cell.length_b   1.000
_cell.length_c   1.000
_cell.angle_alpha   90.00
_cell.angle_beta   90.00
_cell.angle_gamma   90.00
#
_symmetry.space_group_name_H-M   'P 1'
#
loop_
_entity.id
_entity.type
_entity.pdbx_description
1 polymer ?
#
loop_
_entity_poly.entity_id
_entity_poly.type
_entity_poly.pdbx_seq_one_letter_code
_entity_poly.pdbx_strand_id
1 'polypeptide(L)'
;EVQDLCYEKYEEDHCTGPGTTPVTRSQCCCSSSKGLRLGWGVSCKACPEQGSEEYDVLCPSGPSKDNSGSDINECTMVPGICPHGTCENLEPGYKCICDTGFHPDDDGICRDIDECDMHQSYCTGGQCRNTMGSFTCVCPAGTRFEPDEQICRDIDECEGEVIFIVRDYDDRGDIPPMYPAIPGYHTLSVPASSNHRHLIGF
;
A
#
# COMPACT_ATOMS: atom_id res chain seq x y z
N GLU A 1 -0.92 -1.76 37.87
CA GLU A 1 -2.17 -1.91 37.08
C GLU A 1 -2.06 -3.17 36.23
N VAL A 2 -3.17 -3.73 35.77
CA VAL A 2 -3.14 -4.89 34.86
C VAL A 2 -2.64 -4.42 33.49
N GLN A 3 -1.67 -5.16 32.93
CA GLN A 3 -1.16 -4.93 31.58
C GLN A 3 -1.62 -6.06 30.66
N ASP A 4 -2.01 -5.71 29.45
CA ASP A 4 -2.50 -6.65 28.44
C ASP A 4 -2.30 -6.04 27.03
N LEU A 5 -2.67 -6.77 25.97
CA LEU A 5 -2.47 -6.33 24.59
C LEU A 5 -3.44 -5.20 24.20
N CYS A 6 -2.91 -4.17 23.55
CA CYS A 6 -3.71 -3.19 22.81
C CYS A 6 -3.96 -3.70 21.39
N TYR A 7 -5.07 -3.34 20.76
CA TYR A 7 -5.42 -3.78 19.41
C TYR A 7 -5.77 -2.58 18.54
N GLU A 8 -5.22 -2.56 17.32
CA GLU A 8 -5.39 -1.49 16.33
C GLU A 8 -6.84 -1.25 15.93
N LYS A 9 -7.65 -2.31 15.91
CA LYS A 9 -9.03 -2.25 15.43
C LYS A 9 -9.94 -3.13 16.28
N TYR A 10 -11.05 -2.55 16.70
CA TYR A 10 -12.16 -3.20 17.39
C TYR A 10 -13.46 -3.06 16.56
N GLU A 11 -14.11 -4.20 16.28
CA GLU A 11 -15.44 -4.28 15.64
C GLU A 11 -16.25 -5.39 16.29
N GLU A 12 -17.41 -5.07 16.91
CA GLU A 12 -18.38 -6.05 17.43
C GLU A 12 -17.75 -7.24 18.19
N ASP A 13 -16.97 -6.96 19.25
CA ASP A 13 -16.23 -7.94 20.08
C ASP A 13 -15.07 -8.68 19.36
N HIS A 14 -14.69 -8.23 18.17
CA HIS A 14 -13.53 -8.73 17.44
C HIS A 14 -12.39 -7.69 17.42
N CYS A 15 -11.19 -8.14 17.79
CA CYS A 15 -9.98 -7.32 17.80
C CYS A 15 -8.95 -7.85 16.81
N THR A 16 -8.40 -6.97 15.98
CA THR A 16 -7.31 -7.28 15.05
C THR A 16 -6.12 -6.35 15.24
N GLY A 17 -4.95 -6.74 14.73
CA GLY A 17 -3.71 -5.97 14.90
C GLY A 17 -3.26 -5.91 16.36
N PRO A 18 -2.91 -7.05 16.98
CA PRO A 18 -2.43 -7.05 18.36
C PRO A 18 -1.09 -6.31 18.48
N GLY A 19 -1.02 -5.44 19.48
CA GLY A 19 0.20 -4.85 20.02
C GLY A 19 1.26 -5.89 20.34
N THR A 20 2.52 -5.48 20.25
CA THR A 20 3.67 -6.33 20.62
C THR A 20 4.05 -6.16 22.09
N THR A 21 3.63 -5.06 22.71
CA THR A 21 3.95 -4.70 24.09
C THR A 21 2.70 -4.76 24.98
N PRO A 22 2.75 -5.42 26.15
CA PRO A 22 1.68 -5.35 27.14
C PRO A 22 1.60 -3.95 27.75
N VAL A 23 0.40 -3.40 27.80
CA VAL A 23 0.14 -2.01 28.21
C VAL A 23 -1.10 -1.93 29.09
N THR A 24 -1.23 -0.87 29.88
CA THR A 24 -2.44 -0.66 30.69
C THR A 24 -3.60 -0.21 29.81
N ARG A 25 -4.83 -0.35 30.33
CA ARG A 25 -6.04 0.10 29.63
C ARG A 25 -6.01 1.60 29.34
N SER A 26 -5.50 2.41 30.27
CA SER A 26 -5.38 3.86 30.07
C SER A 26 -4.37 4.17 28.97
N GLN A 27 -3.21 3.52 28.96
CA GLN A 27 -2.24 3.77 27.90
C GLN A 27 -2.78 3.37 26.51
N CYS A 28 -3.52 2.26 26.40
CA CYS A 28 -4.13 1.86 25.12
C CYS A 28 -5.29 2.80 24.71
N CYS A 29 -6.23 3.07 25.61
CA CYS A 29 -7.47 3.76 25.26
C CYS A 29 -7.39 5.29 25.32
N CYS A 30 -6.41 5.87 26.01
CA CYS A 30 -6.17 7.30 26.02
C CYS A 30 -5.21 7.74 24.90
N SER A 31 -4.62 6.80 24.16
CA SER A 31 -3.89 7.07 22.92
C SER A 31 -4.79 7.86 21.97
N SER A 32 -4.28 8.96 21.39
CA SER A 32 -5.08 9.77 20.44
C SER A 32 -5.26 8.97 19.14
N SER A 33 -6.34 8.20 19.06
CA SER A 33 -6.47 7.17 18.03
C SER A 33 -6.99 7.69 16.68
N LYS A 34 -7.15 9.00 16.49
CA LYS A 34 -7.47 9.68 15.22
C LYS A 34 -8.48 8.94 14.33
N GLY A 35 -9.61 8.54 14.92
CA GLY A 35 -10.69 7.82 14.24
C GLY A 35 -10.61 6.29 14.29
N LEU A 36 -9.56 5.70 14.84
CA LEU A 36 -9.47 4.27 15.14
C LEU A 36 -10.25 3.93 16.42
N ARG A 37 -11.01 2.84 16.35
CA ARG A 37 -11.64 2.22 17.51
C ARG A 37 -10.70 1.14 18.04
N LEU A 38 -10.00 1.44 19.12
CA LEU A 38 -9.04 0.52 19.73
C LEU A 38 -9.75 -0.51 20.62
N GLY A 39 -9.12 -1.69 20.75
CA GLY A 39 -9.52 -2.72 21.70
C GLY A 39 -8.42 -2.98 22.74
N TRP A 40 -8.81 -3.38 23.95
CA TRP A 40 -7.85 -3.70 25.02
C TRP A 40 -8.11 -5.05 25.68
N GLY A 41 -7.02 -5.78 25.82
CA GLY A 41 -6.86 -7.05 26.51
C GLY A 41 -7.34 -8.28 25.72
N VAL A 42 -6.93 -9.47 26.16
CA VAL A 42 -7.29 -10.74 25.49
C VAL A 42 -8.79 -11.00 25.42
N SER A 43 -9.55 -10.36 26.32
CA SER A 43 -11.02 -10.35 26.29
C SER A 43 -11.63 -9.38 25.28
N CYS A 44 -10.80 -8.67 24.50
CA CYS A 44 -11.16 -7.71 23.47
C CYS A 44 -12.23 -6.70 23.92
N LYS A 45 -11.90 -5.85 24.91
CA LYS A 45 -12.83 -4.81 25.36
C LYS A 45 -12.66 -3.56 24.52
N ALA A 46 -13.75 -3.00 24.01
CA ALA A 46 -13.73 -1.70 23.35
C ALA A 46 -13.14 -0.61 24.26
N CYS A 47 -12.33 0.27 23.67
CA CYS A 47 -11.99 1.54 24.30
C CYS A 47 -13.20 2.48 24.31
N PRO A 48 -13.40 3.28 25.38
CA PRO A 48 -14.48 4.25 25.45
C PRO A 48 -14.32 5.33 24.37
N GLU A 49 -15.43 5.85 23.85
CA GLU A 49 -15.42 6.88 22.82
C GLU A 49 -14.93 8.22 23.40
N GLN A 50 -14.09 8.95 22.66
CA GLN A 50 -13.56 10.23 23.10
C GLN A 50 -14.69 11.24 23.35
N GLY A 51 -14.71 11.84 24.53
CA GLY A 51 -15.77 12.75 24.98
C GLY A 51 -16.94 12.08 25.71
N SER A 52 -16.90 10.75 25.91
CA SER A 52 -17.82 10.06 26.84
C SER A 52 -17.38 10.23 28.30
N GLU A 53 -18.32 10.08 29.24
CA GLU A 53 -18.01 10.08 30.67
C GLU A 53 -17.05 8.93 31.03
N GLU A 54 -17.18 7.76 30.40
CA GLU A 54 -16.26 6.65 30.63
C GLU A 54 -14.82 6.98 30.16
N TYR A 55 -14.68 7.74 29.07
CA TYR A 55 -13.39 8.21 28.60
C TYR A 55 -12.79 9.21 29.58
N ASP A 56 -13.54 10.19 30.05
CA ASP A 56 -13.03 11.23 30.97
C ASP A 56 -12.57 10.64 32.31
N VAL A 57 -13.25 9.58 32.78
CA VAL A 57 -12.83 8.84 33.98
C VAL A 57 -11.54 8.05 33.74
N LEU A 58 -11.38 7.44 32.56
CA LEU A 58 -10.20 6.65 32.21
C LEU A 58 -8.98 7.52 31.86
N CYS A 59 -9.22 8.68 31.26
CA CYS A 59 -8.24 9.59 30.65
C CYS A 59 -8.38 11.01 31.23
N PRO A 60 -8.22 11.21 32.55
CA PRO A 60 -8.42 12.51 33.20
C PRO A 60 -7.44 13.59 32.73
N SER A 61 -6.30 13.18 32.16
CA SER A 61 -5.26 14.07 31.62
C SER A 61 -5.46 14.45 30.15
N GLY A 62 -6.54 13.96 29.53
CA GLY A 62 -6.83 14.14 28.11
C GLY A 62 -6.17 13.08 27.22
N PRO A 63 -6.23 13.27 25.89
CA PRO A 63 -5.61 12.34 24.92
C PRO A 63 -4.08 12.35 24.99
N SER A 64 -3.48 11.26 24.53
CA SER A 64 -2.03 11.02 24.48
C SER A 64 -1.34 10.96 25.84
N LYS A 65 -2.10 10.93 26.93
CA LYS A 65 -1.59 10.75 28.29
C LYS A 65 -2.33 9.64 29.00
N ASP A 66 -1.59 8.90 29.81
CA ASP A 66 -2.19 7.87 30.66
C ASP A 66 -2.99 8.51 31.81
N ASN A 67 -3.61 7.65 32.63
CA ASN A 67 -4.38 8.07 33.80
C ASN A 67 -3.55 8.78 34.88
N SER A 68 -2.22 8.65 34.84
CA SER A 68 -1.29 9.34 35.75
C SER A 68 -0.77 10.65 35.16
N GLY A 69 -1.09 10.95 33.89
CA GLY A 69 -0.61 12.12 33.16
C GLY A 69 0.76 11.96 32.52
N SER A 70 1.28 10.73 32.46
CA SER A 70 2.50 10.41 31.71
C SER A 70 2.19 10.31 30.22
N ASP A 71 3.12 10.72 29.38
CA ASP A 71 3.00 10.60 27.93
C ASP A 71 2.87 9.12 27.50
N ILE A 72 1.97 8.89 26.56
CA ILE A 72 1.77 7.58 25.94
C ILE A 72 2.60 7.56 24.67
N ASN A 73 3.57 6.64 24.57
CA ASN A 73 4.32 6.49 23.33
C ASN A 73 3.51 5.70 22.29
N GLU A 74 2.67 6.38 21.52
CA GLU A 74 1.75 5.71 20.60
C GLU A 74 2.48 4.84 19.57
N CYS A 75 3.68 5.23 19.15
CA CYS A 75 4.51 4.50 18.17
C CYS A 75 4.90 3.09 18.63
N THR A 76 5.01 2.88 19.94
CA THR A 76 5.36 1.57 20.54
C THR A 76 4.16 0.76 21.00
N MET A 77 3.00 1.41 21.04
CA MET A 77 1.81 0.93 21.72
C MET A 77 0.72 0.50 20.74
N VAL A 78 0.55 1.27 19.67
CA VAL A 78 -0.38 0.97 18.60
C VAL A 78 0.46 0.58 17.37
N PRO A 79 0.56 -0.72 17.05
CA PRO A 79 1.21 -1.12 15.81
C PRO A 79 0.46 -0.51 14.62
N GLY A 80 1.14 -0.29 13.48
CA GLY A 80 0.48 0.22 12.28
C GLY A 80 -0.15 1.62 12.38
N ILE A 81 0.09 2.39 13.46
CA ILE A 81 -0.52 3.73 13.65
C ILE A 81 -0.17 4.74 12.56
N CYS A 82 0.96 4.52 11.88
CA CYS A 82 1.40 5.25 10.70
C CYS A 82 1.53 4.27 9.51
N PRO A 83 0.43 3.93 8.81
CA PRO A 83 0.52 3.13 7.59
C PRO A 83 1.33 3.92 6.56
N HIS A 84 2.24 3.26 5.83
CA HIS A 84 3.09 3.90 4.80
C HIS A 84 3.89 5.12 5.30
N GLY A 85 4.39 5.04 6.53
CA GLY A 85 5.23 6.05 7.12
C GLY A 85 5.92 5.60 8.40
N THR A 86 6.74 6.50 8.94
CA THR A 86 7.45 6.32 10.21
C THR A 86 6.78 7.13 11.31
N CYS A 87 6.53 6.51 12.46
CA CYS A 87 5.97 7.19 13.63
C CYS A 87 7.05 7.90 14.45
N GLU A 88 6.82 9.17 14.80
CA GLU A 88 7.63 9.95 15.74
C GLU A 88 6.77 10.34 16.95
N ASN A 89 7.20 9.93 18.15
CA ASN A 89 6.54 10.27 19.40
C ASN A 89 6.80 11.74 19.78
N LEU A 90 5.77 12.44 20.22
CA LEU A 90 5.77 13.83 20.65
C LEU A 90 5.15 13.92 22.06
N GLU A 91 5.45 14.97 22.80
CA GLU A 91 4.82 15.18 24.11
C GLU A 91 4.01 16.49 24.07
N PRO A 92 2.67 16.44 23.87
CA PRO A 92 1.81 15.25 23.73
C PRO A 92 1.67 14.72 22.29
N GLY A 93 1.48 13.41 22.16
CA GLY A 93 0.97 12.73 20.97
C GLY A 93 2.02 12.20 20.01
N TYR A 94 1.71 12.13 18.72
CA TYR A 94 2.64 11.63 17.73
C TYR A 94 2.39 12.25 16.36
N LYS A 95 3.37 12.14 15.47
CA LYS A 95 3.21 12.46 14.05
C LYS A 95 3.71 11.31 13.18
N CYS A 96 3.04 11.11 12.06
CA CYS A 96 3.50 10.22 11.01
C CYS A 96 4.33 11.01 10.00
N ILE A 97 5.54 10.54 9.74
CA ILE A 97 6.39 11.01 8.65
C ILE A 97 6.14 10.07 7.47
N CYS A 98 5.48 10.55 6.44
CA CYS A 98 5.06 9.72 5.32
C CYS A 98 6.24 9.31 4.43
N ASP A 99 6.17 8.08 3.92
CA ASP A 99 7.11 7.58 2.93
C ASP A 99 6.96 8.33 1.60
N THR A 100 7.94 8.18 0.70
CA THR A 100 7.84 8.79 -0.63
C THR A 100 6.64 8.21 -1.39
N GLY A 101 5.87 9.08 -2.07
CA GLY A 101 4.61 8.71 -2.72
C GLY A 101 3.37 8.85 -1.81
N PHE A 102 3.53 9.30 -0.56
CA PHE A 102 2.45 9.50 0.38
C PHE A 102 2.45 10.92 0.96
N HIS A 103 1.28 11.44 1.32
CA HIS A 103 1.09 12.73 1.99
C HIS A 103 0.24 12.59 3.25
N PRO A 104 0.41 13.45 4.27
CA PRO A 104 -0.46 13.46 5.43
C PRO A 104 -1.87 13.97 5.06
N ASP A 105 -2.91 13.31 5.57
CA ASP A 105 -4.29 13.81 5.55
C ASP A 105 -4.58 14.79 6.71
N ASP A 106 -5.84 15.19 6.87
CA ASP A 106 -6.27 16.10 7.95
C ASP A 106 -6.02 15.53 9.35
N ASP A 107 -6.03 14.20 9.49
CA ASP A 107 -5.67 13.47 10.70
C ASP A 107 -4.15 13.25 10.81
N GLY A 108 -3.36 13.62 9.79
CA GLY A 108 -1.92 13.39 9.76
C GLY A 108 -1.55 11.92 9.62
N ILE A 109 -2.45 11.11 9.03
CA ILE A 109 -2.21 9.74 8.57
C ILE A 109 -1.73 9.81 7.12
N CYS A 110 -0.80 8.94 6.74
CA CYS A 110 -0.24 8.94 5.40
C CYS A 110 -1.19 8.29 4.41
N ARG A 111 -1.60 9.09 3.41
CA ARG A 111 -2.43 8.71 2.28
C ARG A 111 -1.61 8.72 1.01
N ASP A 112 -1.97 7.81 0.13
CA ASP A 112 -1.39 7.70 -1.20
C ASP A 112 -1.56 9.00 -1.99
N ILE A 113 -0.50 9.44 -2.67
CA ILE A 113 -0.58 10.58 -3.59
C ILE A 113 -1.07 10.04 -4.92
N ASP A 114 -2.25 10.46 -5.37
CA ASP A 114 -2.70 10.10 -6.71
C ASP A 114 -2.02 10.99 -7.76
N GLU A 115 -0.90 10.52 -8.32
CA GLU A 115 -0.16 11.29 -9.31
C GLU A 115 -0.94 11.49 -10.61
N CYS A 116 -1.88 10.58 -10.92
CA CYS A 116 -2.74 10.66 -12.10
C CYS A 116 -3.73 11.82 -12.00
N ASP A 117 -4.24 12.10 -10.80
CA ASP A 117 -5.12 13.24 -10.54
C ASP A 117 -4.34 14.56 -10.44
N MET A 118 -3.12 14.52 -9.90
CA MET A 118 -2.30 15.73 -9.72
C MET A 118 -1.78 16.32 -11.04
N HIS A 119 -1.34 15.49 -11.99
CA HIS A 119 -0.90 16.00 -13.29
C HIS A 119 -1.37 15.13 -14.46
N GLN A 120 -2.27 15.69 -15.27
CA GLN A 120 -2.78 15.06 -16.49
C GLN A 120 -1.70 14.76 -17.55
N SER A 121 -0.49 15.29 -17.40
CA SER A 121 0.64 15.05 -18.31
C SER A 121 1.48 13.82 -17.96
N TYR A 122 1.29 13.22 -16.76
CA TYR A 122 1.90 11.93 -16.46
C TYR A 122 1.33 10.88 -17.43
N CYS A 123 2.21 10.14 -18.10
CA CYS A 123 1.86 9.15 -19.13
C CYS A 123 1.35 9.75 -20.46
N THR A 124 2.09 10.69 -21.05
CA THR A 124 1.71 11.24 -22.37
C THR A 124 1.62 10.12 -23.42
N GLY A 125 0.49 10.03 -24.13
CA GLY A 125 0.26 8.97 -25.12
C GLY A 125 -0.16 7.61 -24.53
N GLY A 126 -0.38 7.51 -23.22
CA GLY A 126 -0.88 6.31 -22.54
C GLY A 126 -1.97 6.61 -21.52
N GLN A 127 -2.31 5.60 -20.72
CA GLN A 127 -3.26 5.72 -19.61
C GLN A 127 -2.51 5.64 -18.27
N CYS A 128 -2.65 6.67 -17.44
CA CYS A 128 -2.15 6.64 -16.07
C CYS A 128 -3.04 5.74 -15.20
N ARG A 129 -2.42 4.92 -14.36
CA ARG A 129 -3.08 4.12 -13.33
C ARG A 129 -2.37 4.33 -12.00
N ASN A 130 -3.07 4.92 -11.04
CA ASN A 130 -2.54 5.10 -9.70
C ASN A 130 -2.35 3.75 -8.97
N THR A 131 -1.30 3.64 -8.15
CA THR A 131 -0.95 2.47 -7.36
C THR A 131 -0.47 2.90 -5.97
N MET A 132 -0.46 2.01 -4.98
CA MET A 132 -0.01 2.42 -3.64
C MET A 132 1.47 2.86 -3.64
N GLY A 133 1.71 4.13 -3.36
CA GLY A 133 3.01 4.81 -3.28
C GLY A 133 3.62 5.20 -4.62
N SER A 134 2.89 5.06 -5.73
CA SER A 134 3.39 5.38 -7.08
C SER A 134 2.28 5.32 -8.14
N PHE A 135 2.63 5.43 -9.42
CA PHE A 135 1.72 5.19 -10.52
C PHE A 135 2.37 4.32 -11.60
N THR A 136 1.55 3.77 -12.47
CA THR A 136 2.00 3.04 -13.66
C THR A 136 1.33 3.59 -14.92
N CYS A 137 2.10 3.68 -15.99
CA CYS A 137 1.60 4.08 -17.30
C CYS A 137 1.32 2.83 -18.15
N VAL A 138 0.05 2.68 -18.55
CA VAL A 138 -0.36 1.66 -19.51
C VAL A 138 -0.26 2.26 -20.91
N CYS A 139 0.78 1.87 -21.64
CA CYS A 139 1.00 2.30 -23.00
C CYS A 139 0.22 1.44 -24.02
N PRO A 140 -0.29 2.04 -25.12
CA PRO A 140 -0.92 1.31 -26.21
C PRO A 140 0.00 0.24 -26.82
N ALA A 141 -0.59 -0.75 -27.49
CA ALA A 141 0.17 -1.76 -28.24
C ALA A 141 1.09 -1.10 -29.29
N GLY A 142 2.33 -1.58 -29.39
CA GLY A 142 3.37 -0.98 -30.25
C GLY A 142 4.13 0.17 -29.59
N THR A 143 3.84 0.52 -28.33
CA THR A 143 4.55 1.60 -27.61
C THR A 143 5.09 1.12 -26.27
N ARG A 144 6.18 1.73 -25.79
CA ARG A 144 6.80 1.49 -24.48
C ARG A 144 6.89 2.78 -23.66
N PHE A 145 6.79 2.64 -22.35
CA PHE A 145 6.92 3.79 -21.44
C PHE A 145 8.39 4.20 -21.29
N GLU A 146 8.67 5.49 -21.50
CA GLU A 146 9.96 6.11 -21.20
C GLU A 146 9.84 6.95 -19.91
N PRO A 147 10.49 6.54 -18.80
CA PRO A 147 10.31 7.18 -17.50
C PRO A 147 10.89 8.60 -17.42
N ASP A 148 11.97 8.90 -18.15
CA ASP A 148 12.63 10.21 -18.11
C ASP A 148 11.75 11.33 -18.69
N GLU A 149 10.95 11.00 -19.70
CA GLU A 149 10.06 11.93 -20.39
C GLU A 149 8.58 11.68 -20.08
N GLN A 150 8.30 10.61 -19.33
CA GLN A 150 6.96 10.18 -18.92
C GLN A 150 5.98 10.05 -20.10
N ILE A 151 6.48 9.50 -21.21
CA ILE A 151 5.76 9.38 -22.47
C ILE A 151 5.79 7.93 -22.96
N CYS A 152 4.71 7.50 -23.61
CA CYS A 152 4.70 6.26 -24.38
C CYS A 152 5.33 6.54 -25.75
N ARG A 153 6.53 6.00 -25.98
CA ARG A 153 7.21 6.08 -27.28
C ARG A 153 6.93 4.85 -28.12
N ASP A 154 6.82 5.04 -29.42
CA ASP A 154 6.74 3.96 -30.39
C ASP A 154 7.94 3.01 -30.25
N ILE A 155 7.67 1.72 -30.30
CA ILE A 155 8.72 0.70 -30.29
C ILE A 155 9.20 0.59 -31.73
N ASP A 156 10.45 0.91 -31.99
CA ASP A 156 11.00 0.70 -33.33
C ASP A 156 11.28 -0.80 -33.53
N GLU A 157 10.32 -1.52 -34.09
CA GLU A 157 10.48 -2.94 -34.41
C GLU A 157 11.47 -3.17 -35.57
N CYS A 158 11.87 -2.12 -36.29
CA CYS A 158 12.86 -2.16 -37.36
C CYS A 158 14.30 -1.99 -36.85
N GLU A 159 14.50 -1.37 -35.70
CA GLU A 159 15.82 -1.21 -35.05
C GLU A 159 16.21 -2.38 -34.12
N GLY A 160 15.35 -3.40 -34.00
CA GLY A 160 15.76 -4.75 -33.59
C GLY A 160 15.96 -4.96 -32.08
N GLU A 161 15.30 -4.20 -31.22
CA GLU A 161 15.17 -4.58 -29.80
C GLU A 161 14.00 -5.55 -29.63
N VAL A 162 14.35 -6.83 -29.52
CA VAL A 162 13.41 -7.93 -29.30
C VAL A 162 12.69 -7.74 -27.95
N ILE A 163 11.39 -7.46 -27.99
CA ILE A 163 10.52 -7.58 -26.81
C ILE A 163 10.49 -9.05 -26.40
N PHE A 164 10.89 -9.36 -25.17
CA PHE A 164 10.62 -10.65 -24.55
C PHE A 164 9.11 -10.80 -24.37
N ILE A 165 8.45 -11.38 -25.36
CA ILE A 165 7.10 -11.90 -25.16
C ILE A 165 7.28 -13.10 -24.23
N VAL A 166 6.92 -12.94 -22.95
CA VAL A 166 6.53 -14.09 -22.14
C VAL A 166 5.34 -14.71 -22.86
N ARG A 167 5.61 -15.70 -23.73
CA ARG A 167 4.54 -16.54 -24.26
C ARG A 167 3.88 -17.16 -23.04
N ASP A 168 2.55 -17.03 -22.97
CA ASP A 168 1.72 -17.63 -21.95
C ASP A 168 2.24 -19.02 -21.57
N TYR A 169 2.27 -19.28 -20.26
CA TYR A 169 2.56 -20.59 -19.69
C TYR A 169 1.88 -21.70 -20.52
N ASP A 170 2.61 -22.77 -20.89
CA ASP A 170 1.96 -24.02 -21.31
C ASP A 170 1.00 -24.44 -20.18
N ASP A 171 -0.09 -25.15 -20.48
CA ASP A 171 -1.14 -25.62 -19.56
C ASP A 171 -0.63 -26.54 -18.42
N ARG A 172 0.69 -26.67 -18.27
CA ARG A 172 1.43 -27.43 -17.26
C ARG A 172 2.32 -26.58 -16.35
N GLY A 173 2.45 -25.27 -16.56
CA GLY A 173 3.13 -24.37 -15.63
C GLY A 173 4.67 -24.37 -15.69
N ASP A 174 5.28 -25.02 -16.68
CA ASP A 174 6.74 -25.08 -16.80
C ASP A 174 7.32 -23.91 -17.64
N ILE A 175 8.41 -23.31 -17.17
CA ILE A 175 9.17 -22.28 -17.90
C ILE A 175 9.98 -22.97 -19.02
N PRO A 176 9.75 -22.67 -20.31
CA PRO A 176 10.54 -23.27 -21.38
C PRO A 176 11.99 -22.77 -21.38
N PRO A 177 12.96 -23.59 -21.83
CA PRO A 177 14.35 -23.15 -21.94
C PRO A 177 14.48 -22.00 -22.94
N MET A 178 15.21 -20.95 -22.54
CA MET A 178 15.54 -19.81 -23.38
C MET A 178 16.33 -20.28 -24.61
N TYR A 179 15.78 -20.09 -25.81
CA TYR A 179 16.54 -20.16 -27.05
C TYR A 179 16.74 -18.75 -27.60
N PRO A 180 17.95 -18.40 -28.08
CA PRO A 180 18.17 -17.13 -28.75
C PRO A 180 17.33 -17.07 -30.02
N ALA A 181 16.57 -16.00 -30.20
CA ALA A 181 15.96 -15.68 -31.48
C ALA A 181 17.07 -15.22 -32.43
N ILE A 182 17.23 -15.92 -33.55
CA ILE A 182 18.05 -15.50 -34.68
C ILE A 182 17.41 -14.22 -35.26
N PRO A 183 18.19 -13.18 -35.59
CA PRO A 183 17.65 -11.92 -36.10
C PRO A 183 16.98 -12.11 -37.47
N GLY A 184 15.83 -11.46 -37.68
CA GLY A 184 15.22 -11.31 -39.02
C GLY A 184 14.04 -12.21 -39.35
N TYR A 185 13.38 -12.85 -38.38
CA TYR A 185 12.11 -13.53 -38.62
C TYR A 185 10.99 -13.02 -37.72
N HIS A 186 9.84 -12.76 -38.33
CA HIS A 186 8.57 -12.66 -37.61
C HIS A 186 8.06 -14.08 -37.35
N THR A 187 7.85 -14.47 -36.10
CA THR A 187 7.03 -15.64 -35.82
C THR A 187 5.57 -15.25 -35.97
N LEU A 188 4.91 -15.72 -37.03
CA LEU A 188 3.45 -15.63 -37.16
C LEU A 188 2.79 -16.35 -35.97
N SER A 189 1.94 -15.62 -35.24
CA SER A 189 0.89 -16.21 -34.41
C SER A 189 -0.16 -16.83 -35.32
N VAL A 190 -0.15 -18.15 -35.43
CA VAL A 190 -1.25 -18.89 -36.06
C VAL A 190 -2.36 -19.04 -35.01
N PRO A 191 -3.61 -18.59 -35.27
CA PRO A 191 -4.69 -18.89 -34.36
C PRO A 191 -4.90 -20.42 -34.33
N ALA A 192 -5.10 -20.96 -33.13
CA ALA A 192 -5.35 -22.38 -32.89
C ALA A 192 -6.73 -22.81 -33.42
N SER A 193 -6.92 -22.81 -34.75
CA SER A 193 -8.04 -23.51 -35.42
C SER A 193 -7.91 -23.43 -36.95
N SER A 194 -6.85 -23.97 -37.56
CA SER A 194 -6.97 -24.48 -38.94
C SER A 194 -5.82 -25.40 -39.31
N ASN A 195 -6.18 -26.60 -39.75
CA ASN A 195 -5.30 -27.70 -40.18
C ASN A 195 -4.67 -27.47 -41.57
N HIS A 196 -3.95 -26.37 -41.80
CA HIS A 196 -3.16 -26.23 -43.03
C HIS A 196 -1.79 -25.58 -42.79
N ARG A 197 -0.75 -26.41 -42.90
CA ARG A 197 0.64 -25.98 -43.13
C ARG A 197 0.69 -25.13 -44.38
N HIS A 198 1.37 -23.98 -44.37
CA HIS A 198 2.08 -23.42 -45.53
C HIS A 198 3.33 -22.66 -45.04
N LEU A 199 4.49 -23.11 -45.51
CA LEU A 199 5.73 -22.33 -45.57
C LEU A 199 5.62 -21.41 -46.78
N ILE A 200 5.76 -20.10 -46.61
CA ILE A 200 6.09 -19.21 -47.71
C ILE A 200 7.08 -18.19 -47.16
N GLY A 201 8.31 -18.22 -47.65
CA GLY A 201 9.31 -17.18 -47.40
C GLY A 201 9.22 -16.08 -48.44
N PHE A 202 9.64 -14.88 -48.04
CA PHE A 202 10.54 -13.97 -48.75
C PHE A 202 11.23 -13.10 -47.71
#